data_AF-A0A0K8V5V0-F1
#
_entry.id   AF-A0A0K8V5V0-F1
#
_cell.length_a   1.000
_cell.length_b   1.000
_cell.length_c   1.000
_cell.angle_alpha   90.00
_cell.angle_beta   90.00
_cell.angle_gamma   90.00
#
_symmetry.space_group_name_H-M   'P 1'
#
loop_
_entity.id
_entity.type
_entity.pdbx_description
1 polymer ?
#
loop_
_entity_poly.entity_id
_entity_poly.type
_entity_poly.pdbx_seq_one_letter_code
_entity_poly.pdbx_strand_id
1 'polypeptide(L)'
;MLKSPASRDKFPNKTEHSPVIKQLAIDKMFANMQRRLSLLHHTLICDEEEAYKVETPYKLFSWSNEDFEARLKLDNLVWLKVFIRTMSKSCMGLRKLEIDIEELLEFAKLLHEIFAGQNLRTESIAKKLKSALTLIDLPEIMGTQLKNNAKKNEELCVRVHEKMFTKTDDKNASKKINVLEHIFSESIAYDPIETRYQIRYQNSLVEQFEDRTLIEQNKLQKEIDRYNELMRVEKYCSQCTINALYAETNKYRTRIDELGAQYTKEYDDITNKLAIKRANCEKLRVQRSFLEEEIVRFNEEIANVLRQKKKKSK
;
A
#
# COMPACT_ATOMS: atom_id res chain seq x y z
N MET A 1 64.30 -2.35 31.91
CA MET A 1 63.97 -1.27 32.89
C MET A 1 63.15 -0.24 32.11
N LEU A 2 61.90 0.05 32.45
CA LEU A 2 61.44 0.77 33.64
C LEU A 2 60.00 0.34 33.97
N LYS A 3 59.77 -0.02 35.24
CA LYS A 3 58.43 -0.20 35.81
C LYS A 3 57.88 1.20 36.12
N SER A 4 56.69 1.53 35.62
CA SER A 4 55.97 2.74 36.04
C SER A 4 55.20 2.46 37.35
N PRO A 5 55.35 3.31 38.38
CA PRO A 5 54.69 3.17 39.67
C PRO A 5 53.46 4.08 39.77
N ALA A 6 52.30 3.52 40.12
CA ALA A 6 51.19 4.17 40.83
C ALA A 6 50.07 3.12 40.97
N SER A 7 50.03 2.43 42.11
CA SER A 7 48.96 2.59 43.12
C SER A 7 47.57 2.26 42.55
N ARG A 8 47.07 1.04 42.76
CA ARG A 8 46.12 0.77 43.85
C ARG A 8 44.92 1.72 43.91
N ASP A 9 44.28 1.99 42.77
CA ASP A 9 42.83 2.19 42.78
C ASP A 9 42.18 0.82 42.92
N LYS A 10 42.17 0.34 44.17
CA LYS A 10 41.20 -0.66 44.61
C LYS A 10 39.84 0.02 44.42
N PHE A 11 39.14 -0.30 43.35
CA PHE A 11 37.68 -0.17 43.37
C PHE A 11 37.21 -0.83 44.67
N PRO A 12 36.44 -0.13 45.52
CA PRO A 12 35.98 -0.71 46.75
C PRO A 12 35.16 -1.96 46.40
N ASN A 13 35.73 -3.12 46.70
CA ASN A 13 35.04 -4.38 46.63
C ASN A 13 33.86 -4.31 47.59
N LYS A 14 32.66 -4.47 47.03
CA LYS A 14 31.40 -4.82 47.72
C LYS A 14 31.08 -3.90 48.91
N THR A 15 30.48 -2.75 48.62
CA THR A 15 29.40 -2.32 49.50
C THR A 15 28.35 -3.44 49.49
N GLU A 16 28.12 -4.09 50.63
CA GLU A 16 26.87 -4.81 50.85
C GLU A 16 25.76 -3.78 50.71
N HIS A 17 25.28 -3.57 49.47
CA HIS A 17 24.06 -2.81 49.27
C HIS A 17 23.01 -3.48 50.14
N SER A 18 22.51 -2.73 51.13
CA SER A 18 21.43 -3.18 52.00
C SER A 18 20.38 -3.87 51.13
N PRO A 19 19.88 -5.05 51.52
CA PRO A 19 18.87 -5.79 50.74
C PRO A 19 17.69 -4.90 50.33
N VAL A 20 17.40 -3.87 51.15
CA VAL A 20 16.42 -2.82 50.89
C VAL A 20 16.75 -1.97 49.66
N ILE A 21 18.00 -1.57 49.44
CA ILE A 21 18.42 -0.77 48.28
C ILE A 21 18.31 -1.61 47.00
N LYS A 22 18.65 -2.91 47.06
CA LYS A 22 18.48 -3.83 45.93
C LYS A 22 17.00 -4.00 45.58
N GLN A 23 16.14 -4.19 46.57
CA GLN A 23 14.70 -4.31 46.37
C GLN A 23 14.12 -3.02 45.76
N LEU A 24 14.45 -1.85 46.30
CA LEU A 24 14.02 -0.55 45.77
C LEU A 24 14.49 -0.33 44.32
N ALA A 25 15.68 -0.79 43.96
CA ALA A 25 16.18 -0.72 42.59
C ALA A 25 15.39 -1.62 41.64
N ILE A 26 15.05 -2.85 42.06
CA ILE A 26 14.21 -3.79 41.30
C ILE A 26 12.80 -3.21 41.12
N ASP A 27 12.18 -2.72 42.19
CA ASP A 27 10.83 -2.14 42.16
C ASP A 27 10.79 -0.90 41.25
N LYS A 28 11.81 -0.04 41.30
CA LYS A 28 11.94 1.13 40.41
C LYS A 28 12.15 0.73 38.96
N MET A 29 12.98 -0.28 38.70
CA MET A 29 13.21 -0.81 37.36
C MET A 29 11.92 -1.37 36.78
N PHE A 30 11.19 -2.15 37.57
CA PHE A 30 9.91 -2.73 37.18
C PHE A 30 8.86 -1.65 36.90
N ALA A 31 8.72 -0.68 37.80
CA ALA A 31 7.79 0.45 37.61
C ALA A 31 8.11 1.25 36.34
N ASN A 32 9.40 1.44 36.02
CA ASN A 32 9.80 2.11 34.78
C ASN A 32 9.49 1.26 33.53
N MET A 33 9.75 -0.05 33.58
CA MET A 33 9.43 -0.97 32.49
C MET A 33 7.92 -1.01 32.23
N GLN A 34 7.12 -1.16 33.29
CA GLN A 34 5.66 -1.16 33.21
C GLN A 34 5.14 0.15 32.63
N ARG A 35 5.61 1.32 33.13
CA ARG A 35 5.21 2.62 32.59
C ARG A 35 5.54 2.76 31.10
N ARG A 36 6.74 2.37 30.67
CA ARG A 36 7.14 2.47 29.26
C ARG A 36 6.32 1.55 28.35
N LEU A 37 6.11 0.29 28.77
CA LEU A 37 5.31 -0.67 28.02
C LEU A 37 3.84 -0.26 27.98
N SER A 38 3.27 0.24 29.07
CA SER A 38 1.92 0.79 29.08
C SER A 38 1.80 2.00 28.16
N LEU A 39 2.77 2.93 28.14
CA LEU A 39 2.76 4.05 27.20
C LEU A 39 2.78 3.57 25.74
N LEU A 40 3.62 2.59 25.42
CA LEU A 40 3.66 2.00 24.08
C LEU A 40 2.32 1.38 23.71
N HIS A 41 1.71 0.59 24.60
CA HIS A 41 0.39 -0.01 24.40
C HIS A 41 -0.69 1.04 24.05
N HIS A 42 -0.75 2.15 24.79
CA HIS A 42 -1.75 3.21 24.54
C HIS A 42 -1.52 4.00 23.23
N THR A 43 -0.31 3.96 22.67
CA THR A 43 -0.01 4.61 21.37
C THR A 43 -0.35 3.76 20.16
N LEU A 44 -0.65 2.47 20.35
CA LEU A 44 -0.99 1.55 19.27
C LEU A 44 -2.47 1.64 18.93
N ILE A 45 -2.84 2.67 18.16
CA ILE A 45 -4.19 2.86 17.63
C ILE A 45 -4.15 2.63 16.12
N CYS A 46 -5.07 1.80 15.62
CA CYS A 46 -5.33 1.69 14.18
C CYS A 46 -6.40 2.73 13.80
N ASP A 47 -6.10 3.59 12.83
CA ASP A 47 -6.96 4.71 12.40
C ASP A 47 -8.20 4.28 11.60
N GLU A 48 -8.38 2.98 11.30
CA GLU A 48 -9.55 2.46 10.62
C GLU A 48 -10.73 2.33 11.62
N GLU A 49 -11.78 3.17 11.46
CA GLU A 49 -12.93 3.29 12.39
C GLU A 49 -13.67 1.97 12.69
N GLU A 50 -13.56 0.97 11.80
CA GLU A 50 -14.15 -0.36 11.96
C GLU A 50 -13.18 -1.36 12.62
N ALA A 51 -11.87 -1.17 12.47
CA ALA A 51 -10.85 -2.11 12.92
C ALA A 51 -10.67 -2.12 14.45
N TYR A 52 -10.91 -0.98 15.11
CA TYR A 52 -10.81 -0.89 16.57
C TYR A 52 -11.91 -1.69 17.29
N LYS A 53 -13.04 -1.94 16.63
CA LYS A 53 -14.21 -2.62 17.20
C LYS A 53 -14.15 -4.15 17.10
N VAL A 54 -13.25 -4.68 16.28
CA VAL A 54 -13.11 -6.14 16.09
C VAL A 54 -12.21 -6.70 17.18
N GLU A 55 -12.81 -7.39 18.14
CA GLU A 55 -12.05 -8.16 19.13
C GLU A 55 -11.22 -9.26 18.44
N THR A 56 -10.01 -9.51 18.95
CA THR A 56 -9.13 -10.55 18.43
C THR A 56 -9.73 -11.93 18.73
N PRO A 57 -10.21 -12.66 17.72
CA PRO A 57 -10.95 -13.90 17.95
C PRO A 57 -10.01 -14.97 18.50
N TYR A 58 -10.50 -15.73 19.49
CA TYR A 58 -9.84 -16.92 20.04
C TYR A 58 -8.36 -16.71 20.41
N LYS A 59 -8.02 -15.50 20.89
CA LYS A 59 -6.66 -15.07 21.26
C LYS A 59 -5.62 -15.39 20.19
N LEU A 60 -5.92 -15.11 18.92
CA LEU A 60 -5.10 -15.48 17.76
C LEU A 60 -3.59 -15.24 17.93
N PHE A 61 -3.18 -14.13 18.56
CA PHE A 61 -1.78 -13.73 18.71
C PHE A 61 -1.12 -14.13 20.04
N SER A 62 -1.80 -14.89 20.91
CA SER A 62 -1.24 -15.30 22.22
C SER A 62 -0.01 -16.20 22.09
N TRP A 63 0.95 -16.06 23.02
CA TRP A 63 2.13 -16.93 23.13
C TRP A 63 1.87 -18.26 23.87
N SER A 64 0.64 -18.52 24.30
CA SER A 64 0.28 -19.78 24.97
C SER A 64 0.08 -20.92 23.97
N ASN A 65 0.73 -22.07 24.22
CA ASN A 65 0.51 -23.29 23.45
C ASN A 65 -0.91 -23.86 23.67
N GLU A 66 -1.49 -23.67 24.85
CA GLU A 66 -2.85 -24.12 25.16
C GLU A 66 -3.88 -23.37 24.30
N ASP A 67 -3.71 -22.06 24.14
CA ASP A 67 -4.57 -21.24 23.29
C ASP A 67 -4.37 -21.61 21.81
N PHE A 68 -3.14 -21.99 21.40
CA PHE A 68 -2.88 -22.51 20.05
C PHE A 68 -3.56 -23.85 19.78
N GLU A 69 -3.45 -24.82 20.69
CA GLU A 69 -4.13 -26.11 20.58
C GLU A 69 -5.65 -25.97 20.61
N ALA A 70 -6.18 -25.04 21.41
CA ALA A 70 -7.61 -24.73 21.43
C ALA A 70 -8.11 -24.25 20.06
N ARG A 71 -7.31 -23.45 19.34
CA ARG A 71 -7.64 -23.00 17.98
C ARG A 71 -7.62 -24.14 16.96
N LEU A 72 -6.72 -25.12 17.11
CA LEU A 72 -6.65 -26.28 16.22
C LEU A 72 -7.86 -27.23 16.37
N LYS A 73 -8.53 -27.22 17.52
CA LYS A 73 -9.72 -28.04 17.79
C LYS A 73 -11.02 -27.43 17.24
N LEU A 74 -10.96 -26.25 16.61
CA LEU A 74 -12.13 -25.63 16.00
C LEU A 74 -12.43 -26.28 14.64
N ASP A 75 -13.65 -26.78 14.47
CA ASP A 75 -14.07 -27.53 13.27
C ASP A 75 -14.05 -26.68 11.99
N ASN A 76 -14.03 -25.35 12.09
CA ASN A 76 -14.03 -24.45 10.93
C ASN A 76 -13.11 -23.23 11.10
N LEU A 77 -12.40 -22.88 10.02
CA LEU A 77 -11.52 -21.70 9.94
C LEU A 77 -12.22 -20.47 9.32
N VAL A 78 -13.56 -20.45 9.35
CA VAL A 78 -14.35 -19.35 8.77
C VAL A 78 -14.09 -18.05 9.53
N TRP A 79 -13.96 -18.11 10.86
CA TRP A 79 -13.61 -16.96 11.69
C TRP A 79 -12.30 -16.29 11.26
N LEU A 80 -11.29 -17.08 10.87
CA LEU A 80 -9.99 -16.56 10.42
C LEU A 80 -10.13 -15.85 9.06
N LYS A 81 -10.94 -16.39 8.15
CA LYS A 81 -11.22 -15.74 6.86
C LYS A 81 -11.97 -14.42 7.03
N VAL A 82 -12.96 -14.38 7.93
CA VAL A 82 -13.70 -13.16 8.26
C VAL A 82 -12.75 -12.13 8.84
N PHE A 83 -11.90 -12.53 9.80
CA PHE A 83 -10.90 -11.66 10.43
C PHE A 83 -9.89 -11.08 9.44
N ILE A 84 -9.33 -11.92 8.54
CA ILE A 84 -8.39 -11.47 7.50
C ILE A 84 -9.06 -10.51 6.50
N ARG A 85 -10.36 -10.68 6.23
CA ARG A 85 -11.13 -9.83 5.31
C ARG A 85 -11.51 -8.48 5.93
N THR A 86 -11.73 -8.44 7.24
CA THR A 86 -12.17 -7.23 7.95
C THR A 86 -11.00 -6.34 8.39
N MET A 87 -9.83 -6.91 8.68
CA MET A 87 -8.67 -6.14 9.15
C MET A 87 -7.63 -5.95 8.04
N SER A 88 -7.07 -4.76 7.90
CA SER A 88 -5.90 -4.55 7.05
C SER A 88 -4.65 -5.20 7.65
N LYS A 89 -3.67 -5.54 6.80
CA LYS A 89 -2.41 -6.18 7.24
C LYS A 89 -1.63 -5.30 8.23
N SER A 90 -1.65 -3.99 8.03
CA SER A 90 -1.06 -3.00 8.95
C SER A 90 -1.73 -3.05 10.32
N CYS A 91 -3.06 -3.06 10.36
CA CYS A 91 -3.80 -3.08 11.62
C CYS A 91 -3.71 -4.43 12.35
N MET A 92 -3.64 -5.55 11.62
CA MET A 92 -3.28 -6.85 12.23
C MET A 92 -1.89 -6.82 12.88
N GLY A 93 -0.91 -6.16 12.26
CA GLY A 93 0.43 -5.99 12.81
C GLY A 93 0.43 -5.18 14.11
N LEU A 94 -0.36 -4.10 14.17
CA LEU A 94 -0.54 -3.29 15.38
C LEU A 94 -1.23 -4.07 16.50
N ARG A 95 -2.30 -4.82 16.19
CA ARG A 95 -3.01 -5.66 17.17
C ARG A 95 -2.16 -6.81 17.71
N LYS A 96 -1.30 -7.40 16.86
CA LYS A 96 -0.30 -8.36 17.32
C LYS A 96 0.64 -7.71 18.32
N LEU A 97 1.18 -6.53 18.00
CA LEU A 97 2.13 -5.81 18.86
C LEU A 97 1.50 -5.41 20.20
N GLU A 98 0.22 -5.03 20.20
CA GLU A 98 -0.54 -4.75 21.41
C GLU A 98 -0.62 -5.96 22.34
N ILE A 99 -0.98 -7.13 21.79
CA ILE A 99 -1.04 -8.40 22.54
C ILE A 99 0.36 -8.82 23.01
N ASP A 100 1.39 -8.66 22.16
CA ASP A 100 2.78 -8.93 22.54
C ASP A 100 3.20 -8.06 23.75
N ILE A 101 2.78 -6.79 23.81
CA ILE A 101 3.06 -5.90 24.94
C ILE A 101 2.29 -6.32 26.20
N GLU A 102 1.02 -6.73 26.08
CA GLU A 102 0.22 -7.23 27.20
C GLU A 102 0.84 -8.48 27.82
N GLU A 103 1.28 -9.43 27.00
CA GLU A 103 1.95 -10.65 27.46
C GLU A 103 3.34 -10.34 28.06
N LEU A 104 4.08 -9.37 27.51
CA LEU A 104 5.32 -8.87 28.12
C LEU A 104 5.08 -8.20 29.48
N LEU A 105 3.99 -7.46 29.64
CA LEU A 105 3.60 -6.84 30.91
C LEU A 105 3.24 -7.90 31.95
N GLU A 106 2.50 -8.94 31.56
CA GLU A 106 2.20 -10.08 32.43
C GLU A 106 3.49 -10.82 32.82
N PHE A 107 4.38 -11.06 31.86
CA PHE A 107 5.66 -11.70 32.10
C PHE A 107 6.56 -10.88 33.04
N ALA A 108 6.59 -9.56 32.86
CA ALA A 108 7.33 -8.67 33.74
C ALA A 108 6.77 -8.72 35.18
N LYS A 109 5.44 -8.70 35.37
CA LYS A 109 4.81 -8.82 36.70
C LYS A 109 5.23 -10.11 37.39
N LEU A 110 5.20 -11.20 36.64
CA LEU A 110 5.61 -12.51 37.12
C LEU A 110 7.10 -12.57 37.50
N LEU A 111 7.98 -11.93 36.73
CA LEU A 111 9.40 -11.77 37.12
C LEU A 111 9.56 -10.96 38.40
N HIS A 112 8.81 -9.87 38.55
CA HIS A 112 8.84 -9.08 39.78
C HIS A 112 8.41 -9.90 41.00
N GLU A 113 7.35 -10.71 40.89
CA GLU A 113 6.87 -11.59 41.96
C GLU A 113 7.97 -12.59 42.40
N ILE A 114 8.74 -13.15 41.45
CA ILE A 114 9.92 -13.99 41.76
C ILE A 114 10.97 -13.21 42.53
N PHE A 115 11.36 -12.03 42.03
CA PHE A 115 12.42 -11.22 42.66
C PHE A 115 12.01 -10.69 44.04
N ALA A 116 10.71 -10.50 44.29
CA ALA A 116 10.15 -10.11 45.58
C ALA A 116 10.03 -11.29 46.57
N GLY A 117 10.42 -12.51 46.19
CA GLY A 117 10.41 -13.69 47.06
C GLY A 117 9.03 -14.30 47.29
N GLN A 118 8.02 -13.93 46.50
CA GLN A 118 6.69 -14.54 46.55
C GLN A 118 6.69 -15.83 45.71
N ASN A 119 7.09 -16.93 46.36
CA ASN A 119 7.37 -18.26 45.77
C ASN A 119 6.18 -19.02 45.10
N LEU A 120 5.14 -18.35 44.61
CA LEU A 120 3.90 -19.03 44.21
C LEU A 120 3.78 -19.38 42.71
N ARG A 121 4.66 -18.89 41.81
CA ARG A 121 4.40 -18.98 40.34
C ARG A 121 5.59 -19.33 39.42
N THR A 122 6.73 -19.73 39.95
CA THR A 122 7.94 -20.01 39.13
C THR A 122 7.71 -21.10 38.07
N GLU A 123 6.90 -22.12 38.36
CA GLU A 123 6.54 -23.17 37.40
C GLU A 123 5.63 -22.66 36.26
N SER A 124 4.70 -21.76 36.56
CA SER A 124 3.81 -21.16 35.54
C SER A 124 4.60 -20.33 34.54
N ILE A 125 5.65 -19.64 35.02
CA ILE A 125 6.53 -18.79 34.22
C ILE A 125 7.40 -19.66 33.30
N ALA A 126 7.99 -20.73 33.87
CA ALA A 126 8.76 -21.69 33.10
C ALA A 126 7.91 -22.39 32.03
N LYS A 127 6.63 -22.69 32.31
CA LYS A 127 5.69 -23.27 31.34
C LYS A 127 5.34 -22.29 30.22
N LYS A 128 5.02 -21.02 30.54
CA LYS A 128 4.76 -19.98 29.52
C LYS A 128 5.99 -19.74 28.64
N LEU A 129 7.18 -19.64 29.22
CA LEU A 129 8.44 -19.49 28.46
C LEU A 129 8.72 -20.68 27.55
N LYS A 130 8.55 -21.91 28.05
CA LYS A 130 8.71 -23.11 27.23
C LYS A 130 7.71 -23.14 26.07
N SER A 131 6.46 -22.74 26.32
CA SER A 131 5.42 -22.64 25.30
C SER A 131 5.77 -21.60 24.23
N ALA A 132 6.22 -20.42 24.64
CA ALA A 132 6.68 -19.38 23.72
C ALA A 132 7.87 -19.89 22.87
N LEU A 133 8.87 -20.51 23.50
CA LEU A 133 10.03 -21.09 22.80
C LEU A 133 9.63 -22.13 21.75
N THR A 134 8.65 -23.00 22.04
CA THR A 134 8.16 -23.97 21.05
C THR A 134 7.41 -23.33 19.89
N LEU A 135 6.81 -22.16 20.10
CA LEU A 135 6.05 -21.44 19.08
C LEU A 135 6.92 -20.50 18.24
N ILE A 136 8.13 -20.14 18.68
CA ILE A 136 9.04 -19.24 17.95
C ILE A 136 9.43 -19.82 16.58
N ASP A 137 9.77 -21.10 16.53
CA ASP A 137 10.22 -21.77 15.30
C ASP A 137 9.04 -22.30 14.46
N LEU A 138 7.83 -22.33 15.03
CA LEU A 138 6.65 -22.92 14.41
C LEU A 138 6.30 -22.28 13.05
N PRO A 139 6.33 -20.94 12.85
CA PRO A 139 6.03 -20.33 11.55
C PRO A 139 7.01 -20.75 10.45
N GLU A 140 8.28 -20.94 10.78
CA GLU A 140 9.32 -21.36 9.82
C GLU A 140 9.15 -22.84 9.46
N ILE A 141 8.87 -23.68 10.46
CA ILE A 141 8.55 -25.10 10.27
C ILE A 141 7.27 -25.26 9.44
N MET A 142 6.21 -24.50 9.75
CA MET A 142 4.98 -24.52 8.96
C MET A 142 5.22 -24.01 7.53
N GLY A 143 6.02 -22.97 7.35
CA GLY A 143 6.38 -22.44 6.04
C GLY A 143 7.14 -23.46 5.18
N THR A 144 8.09 -24.19 5.78
CA THR A 144 8.81 -25.26 5.08
C THR A 144 7.91 -26.45 4.75
N GLN A 145 7.05 -26.88 5.68
CA GLN A 145 6.05 -27.93 5.43
C GLN A 145 5.07 -27.54 4.33
N LEU A 146 4.59 -26.30 4.31
CA LEU A 146 3.65 -25.82 3.30
C LEU A 146 4.30 -25.77 1.91
N LYS A 147 5.55 -25.31 1.82
CA LYS A 147 6.34 -25.38 0.57
C LYS A 147 6.53 -26.83 0.11
N ASN A 148 6.85 -27.75 1.02
CA ASN A 148 7.01 -29.17 0.70
C ASN A 148 5.69 -29.81 0.25
N ASN A 149 4.56 -29.46 0.87
CA ASN A 149 3.24 -29.94 0.47
C ASN A 149 2.81 -29.36 -0.88
N ALA A 150 3.09 -28.08 -1.15
CA ALA A 150 2.83 -27.47 -2.45
C ALA A 150 3.62 -28.18 -3.56
N LYS A 151 4.93 -28.44 -3.33
CA LYS A 151 5.77 -29.22 -4.26
C LYS A 151 5.22 -30.63 -4.47
N LYS A 152 4.87 -31.35 -3.40
CA LYS A 152 4.23 -32.68 -3.51
C LYS A 152 2.92 -32.63 -4.28
N ASN A 153 2.11 -31.59 -4.10
CA ASN A 153 0.85 -31.42 -4.81
C ASN A 153 1.09 -31.15 -6.30
N GLU A 154 2.07 -30.31 -6.63
CA GLU A 154 2.50 -30.06 -8.01
C GLU A 154 3.03 -31.34 -8.67
N GLU A 155 3.89 -32.10 -7.98
CA GLU A 155 4.36 -33.41 -8.41
C GLU A 155 3.21 -34.42 -8.61
N LEU A 156 2.19 -34.39 -7.75
CA LEU A 156 1.00 -35.23 -7.90
C LEU A 156 0.15 -34.78 -9.09
N CYS A 157 -0.05 -33.48 -9.29
CA CYS A 157 -0.75 -32.94 -10.46
C CYS A 157 -0.04 -33.31 -11.76
N VAL A 158 1.29 -33.16 -11.82
CA VAL A 158 2.12 -33.58 -12.96
C VAL A 158 1.98 -35.09 -13.17
N ARG A 159 2.09 -35.92 -12.12
CA ARG A 159 1.94 -37.38 -12.22
C ARG A 159 0.54 -37.80 -12.67
N VAL A 160 -0.50 -37.08 -12.26
CA VAL A 160 -1.88 -37.30 -12.72
C VAL A 160 -2.00 -36.90 -14.19
N HIS A 161 -1.45 -35.75 -14.59
CA HIS A 161 -1.40 -35.32 -15.98
C HIS A 161 -0.65 -36.35 -16.84
N GLU A 162 0.56 -36.73 -16.46
CA GLU A 162 1.36 -37.77 -17.12
C GLU A 162 0.58 -39.08 -17.23
N LYS A 163 -0.12 -39.53 -16.19
CA LYS A 163 -0.98 -40.73 -16.25
C LYS A 163 -2.23 -40.56 -17.12
N MET A 164 -2.77 -39.35 -17.25
CA MET A 164 -3.88 -39.08 -18.17
C MET A 164 -3.41 -39.04 -19.63
N PHE A 165 -2.20 -38.54 -19.90
CA PHE A 165 -1.60 -38.42 -21.24
C PHE A 165 -0.83 -39.67 -21.69
N THR A 166 -0.37 -40.53 -20.76
CA THR A 166 0.25 -41.84 -21.06
C THR A 166 -0.79 -42.97 -21.24
N LYS A 167 -2.07 -42.65 -21.38
CA LYS A 167 -3.10 -43.57 -21.92
C LYS A 167 -2.91 -43.84 -23.43
N THR A 168 -1.66 -44.04 -23.85
CA THR A 168 -1.27 -44.59 -25.16
C THR A 168 -0.68 -45.99 -25.06
N ASP A 169 -0.69 -46.61 -23.86
CA ASP A 169 -0.47 -48.05 -23.71
C ASP A 169 -1.80 -48.83 -23.78
N ASP A 170 -2.44 -48.76 -24.95
CA ASP A 170 -3.68 -49.47 -25.31
C ASP A 170 -3.60 -50.98 -25.02
N LYS A 171 -2.41 -51.58 -24.99
CA LYS A 171 -2.26 -53.04 -24.79
C LYS A 171 -2.50 -53.51 -23.36
N ASN A 172 -2.16 -52.72 -22.34
CA ASN A 172 -2.39 -53.11 -20.95
C ASN A 172 -3.77 -52.68 -20.45
N ALA A 173 -4.30 -51.57 -20.96
CA ALA A 173 -5.70 -51.19 -20.75
C ALA A 173 -6.63 -52.23 -21.41
N SER A 174 -6.39 -52.63 -22.66
CA SER A 174 -7.17 -53.67 -23.33
C SER A 174 -7.03 -55.04 -22.68
N LYS A 175 -5.87 -55.41 -22.12
CA LYS A 175 -5.73 -56.66 -21.35
C LYS A 175 -6.50 -56.60 -20.03
N LYS A 176 -6.48 -55.48 -19.31
CA LYS A 176 -7.26 -55.32 -18.08
C LYS A 176 -8.75 -55.21 -18.37
N ILE A 177 -9.14 -54.55 -19.46
CA ILE A 177 -10.52 -54.48 -19.94
C ILE A 177 -10.97 -55.87 -20.37
N ASN A 178 -10.20 -56.63 -21.15
CA ASN A 178 -10.55 -58.01 -21.52
C ASN A 178 -10.59 -58.95 -20.31
N VAL A 179 -9.70 -58.78 -19.32
CA VAL A 179 -9.75 -59.56 -18.07
C VAL A 179 -10.95 -59.14 -17.21
N LEU A 180 -11.29 -57.85 -17.16
CA LEU A 180 -12.50 -57.37 -16.50
C LEU A 180 -13.75 -57.81 -17.24
N GLU A 181 -13.79 -57.79 -18.58
CA GLU A 181 -14.88 -58.31 -19.42
C GLU A 181 -15.00 -59.83 -19.31
N HIS A 182 -13.89 -60.55 -19.13
CA HIS A 182 -13.88 -61.98 -18.84
C HIS A 182 -14.39 -62.27 -17.43
N ILE A 183 -13.95 -61.50 -16.43
CA ILE A 183 -14.44 -61.59 -15.05
C ILE A 183 -15.91 -61.16 -15.00
N PHE A 184 -16.35 -60.14 -15.72
CA PHE A 184 -17.75 -59.73 -15.81
C PHE A 184 -18.57 -60.78 -16.57
N SER A 185 -18.07 -61.35 -17.67
CA SER A 185 -18.81 -62.41 -18.40
C SER A 185 -18.86 -63.75 -17.65
N GLU A 186 -17.87 -64.07 -16.82
CA GLU A 186 -17.86 -65.26 -15.95
C GLU A 186 -18.54 -65.06 -14.59
N SER A 187 -18.52 -63.84 -14.01
CA SER A 187 -19.08 -63.57 -12.67
C SER A 187 -20.48 -62.95 -12.68
N ILE A 188 -21.01 -62.57 -13.85
CA ILE A 188 -22.28 -61.86 -13.95
C ILE A 188 -23.18 -62.59 -14.95
N ALA A 189 -23.81 -63.66 -14.48
CA ALA A 189 -25.21 -63.87 -14.80
C ALA A 189 -26.07 -62.93 -13.93
N TYR A 190 -25.87 -61.61 -14.04
CA TYR A 190 -26.89 -60.66 -13.59
C TYR A 190 -27.90 -60.49 -14.73
N ASP A 191 -29.16 -60.36 -14.35
CA ASP A 191 -30.28 -60.19 -15.25
C ASP A 191 -30.01 -59.03 -16.24
N PRO A 192 -30.10 -59.22 -17.58
CA PRO A 192 -29.88 -58.17 -18.59
C PRO A 192 -30.68 -56.87 -18.35
N ILE A 193 -31.71 -56.97 -17.52
CA ILE A 193 -32.51 -55.85 -17.05
C ILE A 193 -31.70 -54.95 -16.11
N GLU A 194 -31.00 -55.50 -15.12
CA GLU A 194 -30.28 -54.72 -14.11
C GLU A 194 -29.09 -53.96 -14.70
N THR A 195 -28.34 -54.59 -15.62
CA THR A 195 -27.25 -53.93 -16.35
C THR A 195 -27.76 -52.77 -17.21
N ARG A 196 -28.91 -52.93 -17.87
CA ARG A 196 -29.55 -51.85 -18.63
C ARG A 196 -29.98 -50.70 -17.71
N TYR A 197 -30.48 -50.99 -16.51
CA TYR A 197 -30.82 -49.95 -15.53
C TYR A 197 -29.59 -49.19 -15.04
N GLN A 198 -28.50 -49.88 -14.74
CA GLN A 198 -27.25 -49.25 -14.31
C GLN A 198 -26.67 -48.35 -15.40
N ILE A 199 -26.61 -48.82 -16.65
CA ILE A 199 -26.16 -48.00 -17.79
C ILE A 199 -27.04 -46.76 -17.94
N ARG A 200 -28.37 -46.92 -17.90
CA ARG A 200 -29.30 -45.79 -18.04
C ARG A 200 -29.18 -44.78 -16.91
N TYR A 201 -28.95 -45.25 -15.68
CA TYR A 201 -28.71 -44.38 -14.54
C TYR A 201 -27.42 -43.58 -14.69
N GLN A 202 -26.32 -44.22 -15.11
CA GLN A 202 -25.06 -43.53 -15.35
C GLN A 202 -25.18 -42.51 -16.49
N ASN A 203 -25.86 -42.86 -17.59
CA ASN A 203 -26.10 -41.91 -18.69
C ASN A 203 -26.92 -40.68 -18.21
N SER A 204 -27.94 -40.89 -17.37
CA SER A 204 -28.71 -39.78 -16.82
C SER A 204 -27.88 -38.85 -15.92
N LEU A 205 -26.92 -39.40 -15.16
CA LEU A 205 -26.01 -38.58 -14.36
C LEU A 205 -25.06 -37.75 -15.24
N VAL A 206 -24.60 -38.32 -16.36
CA VAL A 206 -23.76 -37.62 -17.34
C VAL A 206 -24.55 -36.49 -18.00
N GLU A 207 -25.77 -36.75 -18.49
CA GLU A 207 -26.65 -35.73 -19.07
C GLU A 207 -26.92 -34.58 -18.09
N GLN A 208 -27.23 -34.89 -16.82
CA GLN A 208 -27.43 -33.86 -15.79
C GLN A 208 -26.17 -33.02 -15.53
N PHE A 209 -24.99 -33.63 -15.63
CA PHE A 209 -23.73 -32.91 -15.49
C PHE A 209 -23.46 -31.99 -16.70
N GLU A 210 -23.71 -32.48 -17.91
CA GLU A 210 -23.61 -31.69 -19.14
C GLU A 210 -24.57 -30.49 -19.12
N ASP A 211 -25.82 -30.68 -18.69
CA ASP A 211 -26.78 -29.59 -18.55
C ASP A 211 -26.31 -28.52 -17.55
N ARG A 212 -25.77 -28.95 -16.39
CA ARG A 212 -25.23 -28.01 -15.38
C ARG A 212 -24.07 -27.20 -15.93
N THR A 213 -23.12 -27.86 -16.60
CA THR A 213 -21.96 -27.20 -17.19
C THR A 213 -22.37 -26.24 -18.32
N LEU A 214 -23.34 -26.61 -19.15
CA LEU A 214 -23.89 -25.73 -20.19
C LEU A 214 -24.57 -24.48 -19.60
N ILE A 215 -25.31 -24.62 -18.50
CA ILE A 215 -25.93 -23.49 -17.80
C ILE A 215 -24.86 -22.53 -17.29
N GLU A 216 -23.77 -23.04 -16.70
CA GLU A 216 -22.67 -22.22 -16.21
C GLU A 216 -21.92 -21.52 -17.35
N GLN A 217 -21.63 -22.23 -18.44
CA GLN A 217 -21.03 -21.64 -19.65
C GLN A 217 -21.90 -20.51 -20.22
N ASN A 218 -23.21 -20.71 -20.30
CA ASN A 218 -24.14 -19.68 -20.78
C ASN A 218 -24.20 -18.45 -19.85
N LYS A 219 -24.04 -18.62 -18.53
CA LYS A 219 -23.95 -17.50 -17.59
C LYS A 219 -22.67 -16.70 -17.84
N LEU A 220 -21.52 -17.38 -17.95
CA LEU A 220 -20.25 -16.74 -18.24
C LEU A 220 -20.28 -16.01 -19.60
N GLN A 221 -20.88 -16.61 -20.62
CA GLN A 221 -21.01 -15.97 -21.93
C GLN A 221 -21.84 -14.68 -21.86
N LYS A 222 -22.97 -14.68 -21.13
CA LYS A 222 -23.78 -13.47 -20.93
C LYS A 222 -23.03 -12.37 -20.19
N GLU A 223 -22.18 -12.73 -19.23
CA GLU A 223 -21.33 -11.76 -18.53
C GLU A 223 -20.28 -11.16 -19.48
N ILE A 224 -19.64 -12.00 -20.31
CA ILE A 224 -18.68 -11.55 -21.33
C ILE A 224 -19.37 -10.58 -22.31
N ASP A 225 -20.55 -10.91 -22.80
CA ASP A 225 -21.29 -10.06 -23.74
C ASP A 225 -21.66 -8.71 -23.10
N ARG A 226 -22.06 -8.72 -21.82
CA ARG A 226 -22.34 -7.50 -21.06
C ARG A 226 -21.09 -6.62 -20.92
N TYR A 227 -19.93 -7.19 -20.59
CA TYR A 227 -18.69 -6.43 -20.47
C TYR A 227 -18.22 -5.89 -21.82
N ASN A 228 -18.39 -6.66 -22.89
CA ASN A 228 -18.07 -6.19 -24.24
C ASN A 228 -18.91 -4.99 -24.65
N GLU A 229 -20.20 -4.98 -24.32
CA GLU A 229 -21.06 -3.83 -24.61
C GLU A 229 -20.68 -2.61 -23.76
N LEU A 230 -20.40 -2.80 -22.46
CA LEU A 230 -19.92 -1.73 -21.60
C LEU A 230 -18.62 -1.10 -22.12
N MET A 231 -17.68 -1.93 -22.57
CA MET A 231 -16.41 -1.49 -23.15
C MET A 231 -16.62 -0.67 -24.44
N ARG A 232 -17.60 -1.03 -25.28
CA ARG A 232 -17.96 -0.25 -26.47
C ARG A 232 -18.50 1.13 -26.11
N VAL A 233 -19.38 1.20 -25.12
CA VAL A 233 -19.94 2.46 -24.63
C VAL A 233 -18.84 3.34 -24.04
N GLU A 234 -17.97 2.80 -23.19
CA GLU A 234 -16.86 3.54 -22.59
C GLU A 234 -15.90 4.09 -23.65
N LYS A 235 -15.57 3.28 -24.67
CA LYS A 235 -14.74 3.71 -25.80
C LYS A 235 -15.38 4.89 -26.55
N TYR A 236 -16.69 4.83 -26.80
CA TYR A 236 -17.42 5.90 -27.45
C TYR A 236 -17.42 7.18 -26.60
N CYS A 237 -17.77 7.09 -25.32
CA CYS A 237 -17.77 8.22 -24.39
C CYS A 237 -16.39 8.86 -24.26
N SER A 238 -15.33 8.04 -24.20
CA SER A 238 -13.94 8.51 -24.16
C SER A 238 -13.59 9.30 -25.42
N GLN A 239 -13.95 8.79 -26.60
CA GLN A 239 -13.71 9.49 -27.86
C GLN A 239 -14.46 10.82 -27.93
N CYS A 240 -15.72 10.87 -27.50
CA CYS A 240 -16.49 12.11 -27.44
C CYS A 240 -15.85 13.13 -26.49
N THR A 241 -15.39 12.68 -25.32
CA THR A 241 -14.74 13.53 -24.32
C THR A 241 -13.44 14.10 -24.87
N ILE A 242 -12.62 13.27 -25.50
CA ILE A 242 -11.37 13.69 -26.15
C ILE A 242 -11.66 14.74 -27.22
N ASN A 243 -12.65 14.51 -28.08
CA ASN A 243 -13.02 15.47 -29.14
C ASN A 243 -13.50 16.81 -28.56
N ALA A 244 -14.28 16.79 -27.47
CA ALA A 244 -14.73 18.00 -26.78
C ALA A 244 -13.56 18.78 -26.18
N LEU A 245 -12.62 18.09 -25.52
CA LEU A 245 -11.42 18.71 -24.97
C LEU A 245 -10.54 19.33 -26.07
N TYR A 246 -10.37 18.65 -27.22
CA TYR A 246 -9.65 19.22 -28.35
C TYR A 246 -10.35 20.46 -28.93
N ALA A 247 -11.68 20.45 -29.01
CA ALA A 247 -12.44 21.61 -29.47
C ALA A 247 -12.27 22.82 -28.54
N GLU A 248 -12.37 22.62 -27.22
CA GLU A 248 -12.11 23.68 -26.23
C GLU A 248 -10.66 24.17 -26.27
N THR A 249 -9.69 23.25 -26.38
CA THR A 249 -8.27 23.61 -26.50
C THR A 249 -8.03 24.50 -27.73
N ASN A 250 -8.64 24.16 -28.87
CA ASN A 250 -8.54 24.99 -30.07
C ASN A 250 -9.20 26.36 -29.90
N LYS A 251 -10.36 26.46 -29.23
CA LYS A 251 -10.97 27.76 -28.91
C LYS A 251 -10.03 28.63 -28.08
N TYR A 252 -9.43 28.08 -27.02
CA TYR A 252 -8.47 28.83 -26.21
C TYR A 252 -7.25 29.25 -27.00
N ARG A 253 -6.74 28.38 -27.89
CA ARG A 253 -5.62 28.72 -28.77
C ARG A 253 -5.95 29.90 -29.69
N THR A 254 -7.09 29.83 -30.39
CA THR A 254 -7.56 30.94 -31.23
C THR A 254 -7.72 32.22 -30.41
N ARG A 255 -8.25 32.13 -29.19
CA ARG A 255 -8.41 33.29 -28.31
C ARG A 255 -7.08 33.92 -27.90
N ILE A 256 -6.07 33.10 -27.61
CA ILE A 256 -4.71 33.58 -27.31
C ILE A 256 -4.12 34.28 -28.54
N ASP A 257 -4.28 33.71 -29.73
CA ASP A 257 -3.78 34.29 -30.98
C ASP A 257 -4.46 35.65 -31.27
N GLU A 258 -5.78 35.75 -31.08
CA GLU A 258 -6.54 37.00 -31.21
C GLU A 258 -6.06 38.07 -30.22
N LEU A 259 -5.91 37.71 -28.94
CA LEU A 259 -5.43 38.64 -27.91
C LEU A 259 -3.99 39.07 -28.18
N GLY A 260 -3.14 38.16 -28.66
CA GLY A 260 -1.77 38.46 -29.09
C GLY A 260 -1.76 39.48 -30.22
N ALA A 261 -2.60 39.30 -31.24
CA ALA A 261 -2.72 40.23 -32.36
C ALA A 261 -3.30 41.59 -31.96
N GLN A 262 -4.24 41.63 -31.00
CA GLN A 262 -4.76 42.88 -30.45
C GLN A 262 -3.69 43.64 -29.67
N TYR A 263 -2.95 42.92 -28.81
CA TYR A 263 -1.89 43.52 -28.01
C TYR A 263 -0.78 44.11 -28.88
N THR A 264 -0.32 43.40 -29.91
CA THR A 264 0.71 43.93 -30.83
C THR A 264 0.23 45.18 -31.55
N LYS A 265 -1.01 45.18 -32.03
CA LYS A 265 -1.61 46.35 -32.68
C LYS A 265 -1.69 47.57 -31.75
N GLU A 266 -2.17 47.38 -30.52
CA GLU A 266 -2.25 48.48 -29.54
C GLU A 266 -0.87 48.99 -29.15
N TYR A 267 0.11 48.09 -29.00
CA TYR A 267 1.49 48.44 -28.72
C TYR A 267 2.11 49.28 -29.85
N ASP A 268 1.90 48.87 -31.11
CA ASP A 268 2.36 49.61 -32.28
C ASP A 268 1.69 50.99 -32.39
N ASP A 269 0.39 51.09 -32.11
CA ASP A 269 -0.32 52.37 -32.08
C ASP A 269 0.23 53.32 -31.00
N ILE A 270 0.52 52.81 -29.80
CA ILE A 270 1.08 53.60 -28.70
C ILE A 270 2.50 54.05 -29.03
N THR A 271 3.35 53.14 -29.52
CA THR A 271 4.74 53.47 -29.88
C THR A 271 4.81 54.50 -31.00
N ASN A 272 3.94 54.39 -32.02
CA ASN A 272 3.80 55.38 -33.07
C ASN A 272 3.37 56.75 -32.53
N LYS A 273 2.33 56.80 -31.67
CA LYS A 273 1.89 58.05 -31.02
C LYS A 273 3.03 58.67 -30.20
N LEU A 274 3.79 57.86 -29.48
CA LEU A 274 4.90 58.30 -28.65
C LEU A 274 6.04 58.86 -29.52
N ALA A 275 6.36 58.20 -30.64
CA ALA A 275 7.34 58.69 -31.61
C ALA A 275 6.94 60.05 -32.21
N ILE A 276 5.68 60.22 -32.61
CA ILE A 276 5.15 61.50 -33.12
C ILE A 276 5.26 62.59 -32.05
N LYS A 277 4.87 62.30 -30.80
CA LYS A 277 4.97 63.26 -29.70
C LYS A 277 6.42 63.66 -29.41
N ARG A 278 7.36 62.71 -29.40
CA ARG A 278 8.80 62.99 -29.28
C ARG A 278 9.30 63.90 -30.40
N ALA A 279 8.94 63.62 -31.66
CA ALA A 279 9.31 64.45 -32.80
C ALA A 279 8.75 65.88 -32.69
N ASN A 280 7.51 66.03 -32.22
CA ASN A 280 6.90 67.36 -32.00
C ASN A 280 7.57 68.13 -30.86
N CYS A 281 7.89 67.46 -29.73
CA CYS A 281 8.67 68.08 -28.65
C CYS A 281 10.03 68.57 -29.15
N GLU A 282 10.70 67.77 -29.99
CA GLU A 282 11.98 68.16 -30.57
C GLU A 282 11.86 69.37 -31.51
N LYS A 283 10.82 69.41 -32.36
CA LYS A 283 10.51 70.59 -33.19
C LYS A 283 10.29 71.84 -32.35
N LEU A 284 9.49 71.75 -31.28
CA LEU A 284 9.26 72.86 -30.37
C LEU A 284 10.54 73.30 -29.65
N ARG A 285 11.41 72.36 -29.29
CA ARG A 285 12.72 72.63 -28.69
C ARG A 285 13.60 73.44 -29.65
N VAL A 286 13.67 73.04 -30.92
CA VAL A 286 14.43 73.75 -31.97
C VAL A 286 13.83 75.13 -32.23
N GLN A 287 12.50 75.24 -32.37
CA GLN A 287 11.82 76.53 -32.55
C GLN A 287 12.07 77.48 -31.38
N ARG A 288 12.02 76.98 -30.15
CA ARG A 288 12.33 77.75 -28.96
C ARG A 288 13.77 78.28 -29.00
N SER A 289 14.75 77.43 -29.31
CA SER A 289 16.16 77.83 -29.45
C SER A 289 16.33 78.95 -30.49
N PHE A 290 15.67 78.80 -31.65
CA PHE A 290 15.71 79.81 -32.71
C PHE A 290 15.11 81.15 -32.28
N LEU A 291 13.94 81.15 -31.63
CA LEU A 291 13.30 82.36 -31.14
C LEU A 291 14.13 83.03 -30.03
N GLU A 292 14.77 82.25 -29.15
CA GLU A 292 15.70 82.76 -28.14
C GLU A 292 16.89 83.50 -28.81
N GLU A 293 17.44 82.96 -29.90
CA GLU A 293 18.50 83.61 -30.70
C GLU A 293 18.00 84.89 -31.41
N GLU A 294 16.78 84.89 -31.96
CA GLU A 294 16.19 86.10 -32.56
C GLU A 294 15.96 87.22 -31.54
N ILE A 295 15.50 86.89 -30.33
CA ILE A 295 15.34 87.86 -29.24
C ILE A 295 16.68 88.50 -28.90
N VAL A 296 17.76 87.70 -28.81
CA VAL A 296 19.11 88.22 -28.57
C VAL A 296 19.52 89.18 -29.69
N ARG A 297 19.33 88.79 -30.96
CA ARG A 297 19.64 89.64 -32.12
C ARG A 297 18.86 90.96 -32.11
N PHE A 298 17.56 90.92 -31.89
CA PHE A 298 16.74 92.13 -31.84
C PHE A 298 17.14 93.05 -30.68
N ASN A 299 17.49 92.50 -29.52
CA ASN A 299 18.02 93.28 -28.41
C ASN A 299 19.35 93.99 -28.78
N GLU A 300 20.24 93.31 -29.50
CA GLU A 300 21.48 93.90 -30.00
C GLU A 300 21.24 94.99 -31.05
N GLU A 301 20.31 94.78 -31.98
CA GLU A 301 19.92 95.78 -32.98
C GLU A 301 19.29 97.02 -32.35
N ILE A 302 18.37 96.86 -31.39
CA ILE A 302 17.78 97.96 -30.62
C ILE A 302 18.88 98.72 -29.89
N ALA A 303 19.81 98.02 -29.22
CA ALA A 303 20.94 98.64 -28.55
C ALA A 303 21.83 99.43 -29.52
N ASN A 304 22.07 98.91 -30.73
CA ASN A 304 22.85 99.59 -31.76
C ASN A 304 22.14 100.83 -32.34
N VAL A 305 20.83 100.77 -32.59
CA VAL A 305 20.04 101.94 -33.03
C VAL A 305 20.02 103.02 -31.95
N LEU A 306 19.85 102.63 -30.67
CA LEU A 306 19.93 103.56 -29.54
C LEU A 306 21.32 104.21 -29.44
N ARG A 307 22.40 103.46 -29.69
CA ARG A 307 23.78 104.00 -29.78
C ARG A 307 23.95 104.97 -30.94
N GLN A 308 23.37 104.69 -32.11
CA GLN A 308 23.43 105.58 -33.27
C GLN A 308 22.60 106.86 -33.09
N LYS A 309 21.40 106.79 -32.48
CA LYS A 309 20.61 107.98 -32.12
C LYS A 309 21.34 108.87 -31.13
N LYS A 310 22.03 108.28 -30.14
CA LYS A 310 22.91 109.04 -29.21
C LYS A 310 24.09 109.73 -29.92
N LYS A 311 24.60 109.16 -31.02
CA LYS A 311 25.67 109.77 -31.83
C LYS A 311 25.21 110.89 -32.76
N LYS A 312 23.95 110.90 -33.21
CA LYS A 312 23.35 111.97 -34.06
C LYS A 312 22.80 113.17 -33.27
N SER A 313 22.75 113.06 -31.94
CA SER A 313 22.30 114.13 -31.03
C SER A 313 23.46 114.94 -30.42
N LYS A 314 24.66 114.80 -30.97
CA LYS A 314 25.84 115.66 -30.76
C LYS A 314 26.22 116.28 -32.09
#